data_AF-A0A3N5KRT2-F1
#
_entry.id   AF-A0A3N5KRT2-F1
#
_cell.length_a   1.000
_cell.length_b   1.000
_cell.length_c   1.000
_cell.angle_alpha   90.00
_cell.angle_beta   90.00
_cell.angle_gamma   90.00
#
_symmetry.space_group_name_H-M   'P 1'
#
loop_
_entity.id
_entity.type
_entity.pdbx_description
1 polymer ?
#
loop_
_entity_poly.entity_id
_entity_poly.type
_entity_poly.pdbx_seq_one_letter_code
_entity_poly.pdbx_strand_id
1 'polypeptide(L)'
;MKALITIILFLIIASFSSSYAKLVYITSSKSSADMVVYITTRWSEATKEVYVTKNKSEALKSDKWYFTDNYSEADLVIYVTTNKSEAKEIIYLNKW
;
A
#
# COMPACT_ATOMS: atom_id res chain seq x y z
N MET A 1 -30.48 6.49 -27.18
CA MET A 1 -30.50 6.60 -25.70
C MET A 1 -29.89 5.38 -25.00
N LYS A 2 -30.31 4.13 -25.31
CA LYS A 2 -29.73 2.92 -24.69
C LYS A 2 -28.23 2.74 -24.92
N ALA A 3 -27.74 2.98 -26.15
CA ALA A 3 -26.32 2.89 -26.48
C ALA A 3 -25.43 3.91 -25.74
N LEU A 4 -25.96 5.10 -25.44
CA LEU A 4 -25.22 6.13 -24.69
C LEU A 4 -25.01 5.69 -23.23
N ILE A 5 -26.05 5.09 -22.63
CA ILE A 5 -26.00 4.54 -21.27
C ILE A 5 -25.02 3.35 -21.21
N THR A 6 -24.99 2.50 -22.23
CA THR A 6 -24.05 1.36 -22.30
C THR A 6 -22.59 1.81 -22.41
N ILE A 7 -22.30 2.88 -23.17
CA ILE A 7 -20.95 3.44 -23.30
C ILE A 7 -20.48 4.08 -21.97
N ILE A 8 -21.38 4.78 -21.27
CA ILE A 8 -21.08 5.38 -19.96
C ILE A 8 -20.78 4.30 -18.93
N LEU A 9 -21.52 3.19 -18.93
CA LEU A 9 -21.29 2.07 -18.01
C LEU A 9 -19.94 1.37 -18.26
N PHE A 10 -19.51 1.27 -19.52
CA PHE A 10 -18.22 0.69 -19.91
C PHE A 10 -17.03 1.58 -19.52
N LEU A 11 -17.17 2.91 -19.60
CA LEU A 11 -16.14 3.88 -19.19
C LEU A 11 -15.89 3.91 -17.68
N ILE A 12 -16.94 3.67 -16.86
CA ILE A 12 -16.82 3.65 -15.39
C ILE A 12 -16.01 2.44 -14.90
N ILE A 13 -16.11 1.29 -15.58
CA ILE A 13 -15.40 0.06 -15.21
C ILE A 13 -13.90 0.14 -15.56
N ALA A 14 -13.55 0.88 -16.62
CA ALA A 14 -12.17 1.04 -17.09
C ALA A 14 -11.29 1.92 -16.19
N SER A 15 -11.87 2.61 -15.21
CA SER A 15 -11.14 3.55 -14.33
C SER A 15 -10.60 2.90 -13.04
N PHE A 16 -10.82 1.60 -12.82
CA PHE A 16 -10.29 0.87 -11.68
C PHE A 16 -8.85 0.37 -11.94
N SER A 17 -7.92 1.27 -12.23
CA SER A 17 -6.50 0.98 -12.06
C SER A 17 -6.11 1.28 -10.61
N SER A 18 -6.34 0.31 -9.73
CA SER A 18 -5.87 0.41 -8.34
C SER A 18 -4.34 0.33 -8.33
N SER A 19 -3.69 1.50 -8.32
CA SER A 19 -2.26 1.60 -8.05
C SER A 19 -2.03 1.34 -6.56
N TYR A 20 -1.74 0.09 -6.20
CA TYR A 20 -1.35 -0.23 -4.84
C TYR A 20 0.16 0.08 -4.70
N ALA A 21 0.46 1.12 -3.92
CA ALA A 21 1.77 1.74 -3.64
C ALA A 21 3.04 0.89 -3.90
N LYS A 22 4.05 1.50 -4.52
CA LYS A 22 5.26 0.84 -5.02
C LYS A 22 6.55 1.30 -4.33
N LEU A 23 6.53 2.44 -3.64
CA LEU A 23 7.60 2.93 -2.77
C LEU A 23 7.01 3.35 -1.43
N VAL A 24 7.55 2.80 -0.34
CA VAL A 24 7.04 3.04 1.02
C VAL A 24 8.11 3.68 1.88
N TYR A 25 7.79 4.83 2.46
CA TYR A 25 8.66 5.49 3.43
C TYR A 25 8.11 5.30 4.84
N ILE A 26 8.96 4.90 5.77
CA ILE A 26 8.60 4.79 7.19
C ILE A 26 8.97 6.10 7.88
N THR A 27 7.98 6.88 8.26
CA THR A 27 8.20 8.12 9.03
C THR A 27 8.27 7.82 10.52
N SER A 28 9.05 8.64 11.24
CA SER A 28 9.07 8.66 12.71
C SER A 28 7.94 9.51 13.31
N SER A 29 7.24 10.31 12.49
CA SER A 29 6.18 11.21 12.93
C SER A 29 4.81 10.68 12.51
N LYS A 30 3.98 10.30 13.49
CA LYS A 30 2.60 9.82 13.27
C LYS A 30 1.73 10.83 12.52
N SER A 31 1.91 12.13 12.78
CA SER A 31 1.13 13.20 12.13
C SER A 31 1.49 13.43 10.66
N SER A 32 2.65 12.94 10.22
CA SER A 32 3.13 13.08 8.84
C SER A 32 2.88 11.84 7.99
N ALA A 33 2.24 10.81 8.56
CA ALA A 33 1.95 9.57 7.87
C ALA A 33 0.57 9.60 7.20
N ASP A 34 0.49 8.99 6.01
CA ASP A 34 -0.78 8.72 5.33
C ASP A 34 -1.57 7.63 6.07
N MET A 35 -0.85 6.70 6.70
CA MET A 35 -1.44 5.57 7.40
C MET A 35 -0.61 5.10 8.59
N VAL A 36 -1.30 4.78 9.68
CA VAL A 36 -0.73 4.10 10.85
C VAL A 36 -0.91 2.60 10.68
N VAL A 37 0.17 1.84 10.77
CA VAL A 37 0.16 0.38 10.58
C VAL A 37 0.80 -0.34 11.75
N TYR A 38 0.40 -1.58 11.99
CA TYR A 38 1.07 -2.49 12.90
C TYR A 38 1.68 -3.64 12.11
N ILE A 39 2.98 -3.89 12.25
CA ILE A 39 3.64 -5.01 11.58
C ILE A 39 3.57 -6.23 12.50
N THR A 40 2.92 -7.29 12.04
CA THR A 40 2.81 -8.57 12.76
C THR A 40 3.74 -9.63 12.16
N THR A 41 4.14 -10.58 13.00
CA THR A 41 4.84 -11.81 12.59
C THR A 41 3.91 -12.99 12.36
N ARG A 42 2.59 -12.82 12.63
CA ARG A 42 1.58 -13.86 12.49
C ARG A 42 0.65 -13.54 11.32
N TRP A 43 0.72 -14.35 10.27
CA TRP A 43 -0.12 -14.20 9.08
C TRP A 43 -1.61 -14.17 9.41
N SER A 44 -2.06 -14.96 10.38
CA SER A 44 -3.47 -15.08 10.78
C SER A 44 -4.03 -13.84 11.47
N GLU A 45 -3.16 -12.95 11.96
CA GLU A 45 -3.57 -11.70 12.58
C GLU A 45 -3.59 -10.53 11.58
N ALA A 46 -3.04 -10.74 10.38
CA ALA A 46 -2.89 -9.69 9.39
C ALA A 46 -4.19 -9.43 8.66
N THR A 47 -4.47 -8.14 8.48
CA THR A 47 -5.52 -7.68 7.56
C THR A 47 -4.97 -7.61 6.13
N LYS A 48 -3.65 -7.44 5.97
CA LYS A 48 -2.97 -7.37 4.69
C LYS A 48 -1.64 -8.12 4.71
N GLU A 49 -1.42 -8.99 3.72
CA GLU A 49 -0.10 -9.53 3.39
C GLU A 49 0.58 -8.63 2.36
N VAL A 50 1.86 -8.34 2.58
CA VAL A 50 2.68 -7.52 1.69
C VAL A 50 3.99 -8.23 1.42
N TYR A 51 4.31 -8.41 0.14
CA TYR A 51 5.62 -8.89 -0.29
C TYR A 51 6.61 -7.74 -0.37
N VAL A 52 7.80 -7.93 0.20
CA VAL A 52 8.86 -6.92 0.19
C VAL A 52 9.96 -7.33 -0.78
N THR A 53 10.40 -6.40 -1.63
CA THR A 53 11.59 -6.56 -2.48
C THR A 53 12.68 -5.57 -2.09
N LYS A 54 13.94 -5.97 -2.32
CA LYS A 54 15.10 -5.07 -2.23
C LYS A 54 15.38 -4.33 -3.54
N ASN A 55 14.67 -4.67 -4.63
CA ASN A 55 14.86 -4.07 -5.94
C ASN A 55 13.75 -3.04 -6.23
N LYS A 56 14.12 -1.75 -6.17
CA LYS A 56 13.21 -0.64 -6.48
C LYS A 56 12.52 -0.80 -7.85
N SER A 57 13.27 -1.22 -8.88
CA SER A 57 12.74 -1.42 -10.23
C SER A 57 11.72 -2.55 -10.32
N GLU A 58 11.83 -3.55 -9.43
CA GLU A 58 10.86 -4.65 -9.34
C GLU A 58 9.57 -4.19 -8.66
N ALA A 59 9.68 -3.41 -7.57
CA ALA A 59 8.52 -2.82 -6.90
C ALA A 59 7.73 -1.92 -7.86
N LEU A 60 8.40 -1.11 -8.67
CA LEU A 60 7.76 -0.29 -9.71
C LEU A 60 6.96 -1.11 -10.75
N LYS A 61 7.34 -2.38 -10.97
CA LYS A 61 6.73 -3.27 -11.97
C LYS A 61 5.82 -4.36 -11.38
N SER A 62 5.66 -4.39 -10.06
CA SER A 62 4.87 -5.41 -9.35
C SER A 62 4.04 -4.77 -8.23
N ASP A 63 3.37 -5.60 -7.42
CA ASP A 63 2.64 -5.17 -6.21
C ASP A 63 3.48 -5.35 -4.93
N LYS A 64 4.81 -5.44 -5.08
CA LYS A 64 5.74 -5.57 -3.97
C LYS A 64 6.10 -4.21 -3.42
N TRP A 65 6.28 -4.14 -2.10
CA TRP A 65 6.78 -2.94 -1.46
C TRP A 65 8.30 -2.90 -1.50
N TYR A 66 8.81 -1.72 -1.83
CA TYR A 66 10.19 -1.35 -1.59
C TYR A 66 10.20 -0.24 -0.54
N PHE A 67 10.89 -0.49 0.58
CA PHE A 67 11.08 0.54 1.59
C PHE A 67 12.20 1.49 1.16
N THR A 68 11.85 2.75 0.94
CA THR A 68 12.78 3.80 0.54
C THR A 68 13.13 4.67 1.74
N ASP A 69 14.36 5.20 1.76
CA ASP A 69 14.83 6.19 2.73
C ASP A 69 14.56 7.63 2.24
N ASN A 70 14.01 7.80 1.03
CA ASN A 70 13.70 9.12 0.46
C ASN A 70 12.20 9.39 0.55
N TYR A 71 11.81 10.33 1.42
CA TYR A 71 10.43 10.73 1.63
C TYR A 71 9.75 11.26 0.35
N SER A 72 10.48 12.06 -0.44
CA SER A 72 9.90 12.78 -1.58
C SER A 72 9.56 11.89 -2.78
N GLU A 73 10.05 10.65 -2.81
CA GLU A 73 9.71 9.66 -3.85
C GLU A 73 8.72 8.60 -3.37
N ALA A 74 8.29 8.67 -2.11
CA ALA A 74 7.40 7.68 -1.54
C ALA A 74 5.99 7.83 -2.14
N ASP A 75 5.40 6.72 -2.57
CA ASP A 75 3.99 6.66 -2.95
C ASP A 75 3.09 6.57 -1.70
N LEU A 76 3.67 6.06 -0.60
CA LEU A 76 2.98 5.89 0.67
C LEU A 76 3.93 6.15 1.83
N VAL A 77 3.51 7.01 2.75
CA VAL A 77 4.19 7.28 4.01
C VAL A 77 3.45 6.57 5.13
N ILE A 78 4.12 5.63 5.79
CA ILE A 78 3.54 4.89 6.94
C ILE A 78 4.22 5.25 8.24
N TYR A 79 3.45 5.23 9.32
CA TYR A 79 3.97 5.20 10.69
C TYR A 79 3.71 3.81 11.28
N VAL A 80 4.77 3.13 11.70
CA VAL A 80 4.65 1.81 12.34
C VAL A 80 4.44 2.00 13.84
N THR A 81 3.23 1.72 14.31
CA THR A 81 2.90 1.77 15.74
C THR A 81 3.24 0.44 16.43
N THR A 82 3.53 0.51 17.73
CA THR A 82 3.63 -0.67 18.61
C THR A 82 2.28 -1.05 19.22
N ASN A 83 1.26 -0.18 19.14
CA ASN A 83 -0.08 -0.44 19.63
C ASN A 83 -1.00 -0.89 18.50
N LYS A 84 -1.32 -2.18 18.47
CA LYS A 84 -2.19 -2.80 17.44
C LYS A 84 -3.54 -2.11 17.30
N SER A 85 -4.11 -1.57 18.38
CA SER A 85 -5.44 -0.94 18.39
C SER A 85 -5.47 0.42 17.69
N GLU A 86 -4.31 1.06 17.49
CA GLU A 86 -4.20 2.34 16.78
C GLU A 86 -3.98 2.16 15.28
N ALA A 87 -3.65 0.94 14.86
CA ALA A 87 -3.33 0.65 13.49
C ALA A 87 -4.60 0.60 12.64
N LYS A 88 -4.55 1.29 11.51
CA LYS A 88 -5.58 1.16 10.47
C LYS A 88 -5.49 -0.20 9.79
N GLU A 89 -4.26 -0.70 9.59
CA GLU A 89 -3.98 -1.99 8.96
C GLU A 89 -2.95 -2.78 9.78
N ILE A 90 -3.15 -4.09 9.86
CA ILE A 90 -2.19 -5.03 10.43
C ILE A 90 -1.50 -5.74 9.27
N ILE A 91 -0.22 -5.43 9.07
CA ILE A 91 0.56 -5.88 7.92
C ILE A 91 1.44 -7.06 8.33
N TYR A 92 1.34 -8.16 7.59
CA TYR A 92 2.34 -9.23 7.61
C TYR A 92 3.30 -9.04 6.44
N LEU A 93 4.58 -8.84 6.75
CA LEU A 93 5.62 -8.66 5.74
C LEU A 93 6.19 -10.02 5.34
N ASN A 94 5.98 -10.40 4.08
CA ASN A 94 6.56 -11.58 3.48
C ASN A 94 7.83 -11.19 2.73
N LYS A 95 8.98 -11.73 3.15
CA LYS A 95 10.27 -11.51 2.48
C LYS A 95 10.39 -12.56 1.38
N TRP A 96 10.48 -12.10 0.14
CA TRP A 96 10.83 -12.95 -1.00
C TRP A 96 12.34 -13.08 -1.14
#